data_AF-A0A6P0S2E2-F1
#
_entry.id   AF-A0A6P0S2E2-F1
#
_cell.length_a   1.000
_cell.length_b   1.000
_cell.length_c   1.000
_cell.angle_alpha   90.00
_cell.angle_beta   90.00
_cell.angle_gamma   90.00
#
_symmetry.space_group_name_H-M   'P 1'
#
loop_
_entity.id
_entity.type
_entity.pdbx_description
1 polymer ?
#
loop_
_entity_poly.entity_id
_entity_poly.type
_entity_poly.pdbx_seq_one_letter_code
_entity_poly.pdbx_strand_id
1 'polypeptide(L)'
;STEKFDRGEKFKDYQQIESLEEYVLIAQEQIQVECRRRVRDEQGERWETEVYGAGERVILQSVGLEVAIEELYRGVSLNIG
;
A
#
# COMPACT_ATOMS: atom_id res chain seq x y z
N SER A 1 3.00 -14.85 -15.97
CA SER A 1 3.50 -13.53 -16.39
C SER A 1 2.84 -12.46 -15.56
N THR A 2 3.58 -11.39 -15.25
CA THR A 2 3.05 -10.04 -15.06
C THR A 2 2.47 -9.61 -13.70
N GLU A 3 2.58 -10.32 -12.57
CA GLU A 3 2.05 -9.74 -11.31
C GLU A 3 2.88 -8.53 -10.81
N LYS A 4 4.21 -8.65 -10.86
CA LYS A 4 5.13 -7.56 -10.47
C LYS A 4 5.17 -6.43 -11.51
N PHE A 5 4.91 -6.75 -12.77
CA PHE A 5 4.94 -5.80 -13.88
C PHE A 5 3.62 -5.01 -13.97
N ASP A 6 2.47 -5.67 -13.76
CA ASP A 6 1.15 -5.04 -13.69
C ASP A 6 1.03 -4.08 -12.49
N ARG A 7 1.60 -4.43 -11.32
CA ARG A 7 1.64 -3.53 -10.15
C ARG A 7 2.42 -2.24 -10.41
N GLY A 8 3.49 -2.32 -11.19
CA GLY A 8 4.34 -1.17 -11.52
C GLY A 8 3.68 -0.22 -12.52
N GLU A 9 3.02 -0.76 -13.55
CA GLU A 9 2.31 0.05 -14.54
C GLU A 9 1.04 0.68 -13.97
N LYS A 10 0.21 -0.11 -13.26
CA LYS A 10 -0.99 0.41 -12.60
C LYS A 10 -0.68 1.52 -11.62
N PHE A 11 0.41 1.41 -10.85
CA PHE A 11 0.80 2.49 -9.96
C PHE A 11 1.05 3.80 -10.73
N LYS A 12 1.75 3.76 -11.87
CA LYS A 12 1.99 4.97 -12.68
C LYS A 12 0.69 5.60 -13.18
N ASP A 13 -0.28 4.78 -13.59
CA ASP A 13 -1.61 5.26 -13.99
C ASP A 13 -2.35 5.89 -12.80
N TYR A 14 -2.34 5.23 -11.63
CA TYR A 14 -2.99 5.74 -10.42
C TYR A 14 -2.33 7.02 -9.89
N GLN A 15 -1.02 7.19 -10.06
CA GLN A 15 -0.32 8.44 -9.70
C GLN A 15 -0.84 9.67 -10.46
N GLN A 16 -1.45 9.49 -11.64
CA GLN A 16 -2.05 10.59 -12.41
C GLN A 16 -3.35 11.11 -11.80
N ILE A 17 -3.96 10.37 -10.85
CA ILE A 17 -5.18 10.81 -10.18
C ILE A 17 -4.81 11.89 -9.17
N GLU A 18 -5.23 13.14 -9.41
CA GLU A 18 -4.87 14.29 -8.57
C GLU A 18 -5.36 14.19 -7.11
N SER A 19 -6.50 13.53 -6.90
CA SER A 19 -7.10 13.31 -5.58
C SER A 19 -6.58 12.07 -4.86
N LEU A 20 -5.68 11.28 -5.47
CA LEU A 20 -5.12 10.11 -4.81
C LEU A 20 -4.01 10.54 -3.84
N GLU A 21 -4.23 10.28 -2.56
CA GLU A 21 -3.28 10.60 -1.49
C GLU A 21 -2.49 9.37 -1.02
N GLU A 22 -3.14 8.20 -0.97
CA GLU A 22 -2.52 6.96 -0.50
C GLU A 22 -2.90 5.78 -1.41
N TYR A 23 -1.91 4.96 -1.75
CA TYR A 23 -2.08 3.75 -2.55
C TYR A 23 -1.52 2.55 -1.79
N VAL A 24 -2.41 1.63 -1.41
CA VAL A 24 -2.08 0.48 -0.56
C VAL A 24 -2.06 -0.80 -1.40
N LEU A 25 -0.96 -1.54 -1.31
CA LEU A 25 -0.77 -2.85 -1.91
C LEU A 25 -0.65 -3.91 -0.81
N ILE A 26 -1.50 -4.93 -0.86
CA ILE A 26 -1.46 -6.08 0.04
C ILE A 26 -0.83 -7.25 -0.72
N ALA A 27 0.24 -7.83 -0.19
CA ALA A 27 0.86 -9.01 -0.79
C ALA A 27 -0.04 -10.25 -0.56
N GLN A 28 -0.13 -11.14 -1.55
CA GLN A 28 -0.96 -12.35 -1.43
C GLN A 28 -0.17 -13.57 -0.93
N GLU A 29 1.15 -13.58 -1.10
CA GLU A 29 2.03 -14.70 -0.77
C GLU A 29 2.64 -14.61 0.64
N GLN A 30 2.65 -13.42 1.25
CA GLN A 30 3.26 -13.15 2.55
C GLN A 30 2.53 -12.00 3.24
N ILE A 31 2.59 -11.95 4.59
CA ILE A 31 2.02 -10.85 5.37
C ILE A 31 2.89 -9.61 5.18
N GLN A 32 2.56 -8.83 4.17
CA GLN A 32 3.23 -7.58 3.85
C GLN A 32 2.24 -6.60 3.22
N VAL A 33 2.24 -5.36 3.69
CA VAL A 33 1.46 -4.26 3.11
C VAL A 33 2.40 -3.15 2.72
N GLU A 34 2.34 -2.69 1.48
CA GLU A 34 3.09 -1.54 0.99
C GLU A 34 2.13 -0.37 0.83
N CYS A 35 2.35 0.70 1.59
CA CYS A 35 1.58 1.93 1.50
C CYS A 35 2.43 3.01 0.84
N ARG A 36 2.00 3.47 -0.33
CA ARG A 36 2.61 4.58 -1.04
C ARG A 36 1.82 5.84 -0.77
N ARG A 37 2.43 6.82 -0.13
CA ARG A 37 1.82 8.09 0.23
C ARG A 37 2.34 9.21 -0.65
N ARG A 38 1.42 10.02 -1.17
CA ARG A 38 1.73 11.26 -1.86
C ARG A 38 2.06 12.32 -0.83
N VAL A 39 3.27 12.84 -0.88
CA VAL A 39 3.75 13.91 -0.01
C VAL A 39 4.02 15.14 -0.87
N ARG A 40 3.44 16.26 -0.45
CA ARG A 40 3.63 17.57 -1.07
C ARG A 40 4.29 18.46 -0.04
N ASP A 41 5.52 18.84 -0.32
CA ASP A 41 6.31 19.74 0.52
C ASP A 41 6.95 20.84 -0.32
N GLU A 42 7.76 21.69 0.31
CA GLU A 42 8.47 22.80 -0.34
C GLU A 42 9.42 22.38 -1.49
N GLN A 43 9.83 21.12 -1.54
CA GLN A 43 10.67 20.53 -2.60
C GLN A 43 9.85 19.97 -3.76
N GLY A 44 8.51 19.98 -3.65
CA GLY A 44 7.58 19.52 -4.67
C GLY A 44 6.76 18.31 -4.24
N GLU A 45 6.32 17.53 -5.22
CA GLU A 45 5.50 16.35 -5.01
C GLU A 45 6.33 15.08 -5.16
N ARG A 46 6.26 14.21 -4.17
CA ARG A 46 6.93 12.90 -4.17
C ARG A 46 6.02 11.81 -3.61
N TRP A 47 6.35 10.56 -3.93
CA TRP A 47 5.69 9.40 -3.35
C TRP A 47 6.66 8.71 -2.40
N GLU A 48 6.29 8.65 -1.12
CA GLU A 48 7.01 7.89 -0.11
C GLU A 48 6.39 6.51 0.04
N THR A 49 7.21 5.49 0.27
CA THR A 49 6.75 4.10 0.41
C THR A 49 7.08 3.59 1.80
N GLU A 50 6.05 3.16 2.52
CA GLU A 50 6.15 2.50 3.82
C GLU A 50 5.73 1.04 3.66
N VAL A 51 6.52 0.12 4.22
CA VAL A 51 6.25 -1.32 4.14
C VAL A 51 6.02 -1.84 5.55
N TYR A 52 4.85 -2.41 5.76
CA TYR A 52 4.45 -3.02 7.02
C TYR A 52 4.52 -4.54 6.91
N GLY A 53 5.11 -5.17 7.91
CA GLY A 53 5.19 -6.61 8.10
C GLY A 53 4.23 -7.13 9.18
N ALA A 54 4.26 -8.44 9.40
CA ALA A 54 3.44 -9.10 10.41
C ALA A 54 3.63 -8.50 11.81
N GLY A 55 2.53 -8.28 12.53
CA GLY A 55 2.50 -7.67 13.86
C GLY A 55 2.54 -6.14 13.86
N GLU A 56 2.72 -5.51 12.71
CA GLU A 56 2.65 -4.04 12.58
C GLU A 56 1.22 -3.54 12.36
N ARG A 57 1.05 -2.23 12.52
CA ARG A 57 -0.21 -1.51 12.29
C ARG A 57 -0.04 -0.66 11.04
N VAL A 58 -0.91 -0.85 10.07
CA VAL A 58 -0.97 -0.05 8.85
C VAL A 58 -1.66 1.27 9.18
N ILE A 59 -1.00 2.38 8.88
CA ILE A 59 -1.49 3.73 9.16
C ILE A 59 -1.80 4.42 7.83
N LEU A 60 -3.08 4.74 7.61
CA LEU A 60 -3.55 5.54 6.48
C LEU A 60 -3.85 6.95 6.99
N GLN A 61 -2.94 7.88 6.72
CA GLN A 61 -3.01 9.25 7.23
C GLN A 61 -4.11 10.06 6.54
N SER A 62 -4.40 9.80 5.26
CA SER A 62 -5.43 10.53 4.51
C SER A 62 -6.83 10.35 5.11
N VAL A 63 -7.08 9.20 5.73
CA VAL A 63 -8.36 8.83 6.34
C VAL A 63 -8.32 8.73 7.86
N GLY A 64 -7.15 9.00 8.49
CA GLY A 64 -6.96 8.86 9.93
C GLY A 64 -7.21 7.44 10.45
N LEU A 65 -6.94 6.42 9.63
CA LEU A 65 -7.19 5.02 9.95
C LEU A 65 -5.90 4.36 10.43
N GLU A 66 -5.99 3.63 11.54
CA GLU A 66 -4.94 2.76 12.02
C GLU A 66 -5.54 1.36 12.25
N VAL A 67 -4.97 0.36 11.57
CA VAL A 67 -5.50 -1.00 11.59
C VAL A 67 -4.36 -2.00 11.69
N ALA A 68 -4.53 -3.03 12.52
CA ALA A 68 -3.55 -4.11 12.59
C ALA A 68 -3.47 -4.81 11.22
N ILE A 69 -2.27 -5.10 10.74
CA ILE A 69 -2.08 -5.74 9.43
C ILE A 69 -2.88 -7.04 9.34
N GLU A 70 -2.98 -7.80 10.42
CA GLU A 70 -3.75 -9.05 10.53
C GLU A 70 -5.24 -8.86 10.18
N GLU A 71 -5.82 -7.70 10.50
CA GLU A 71 -7.21 -7.39 10.16
C GLU A 71 -7.41 -7.17 8.66
N LEU A 72 -6.39 -6.66 7.96
CA LEU A 72 -6.42 -6.54 6.50
C LEU A 72 -6.38 -7.91 5.82
N TYR A 73 -5.79 -8.91 6.48
CA TYR A 73 -5.76 -10.30 6.02
C TYR A 73 -6.96 -11.12 6.54
N ARG A 74 -7.85 -10.55 7.36
CA ARG A 74 -9.00 -11.27 7.91
C ARG A 74 -9.99 -11.63 6.79
N GLY A 75 -9.97 -12.89 6.37
CA GLY A 75 -10.78 -13.41 5.26
C GLY A 75 -9.99 -13.70 3.98
N VAL A 76 -8.70 -13.33 3.95
CA VAL A 76 -7.76 -13.81 2.94
C VAL A 76 -7.29 -15.19 3.37
N SER A 77 -7.58 -16.22 2.56
CA SER A 77 -6.97 -17.53 2.75
C SER A 77 -5.50 -17.44 2.34
N LEU A 78 -4.62 -17.06 3.27
CA LEU A 78 -3.19 -17.23 3.10
C LEU A 78 -2.95 -18.74 3.02
N ASN A 79 -2.72 -19.26 1.82
CA ASN A 79 -2.36 -20.65 1.62
C ASN A 79 -0.88 -20.82 2.02
N ILE A 80 -0.63 -20.74 3.33
CA ILE A 80 0.60 -21.19 3.97
C ILE A 80 0.65 -22.70 3.80
N GLY A 81 1.40 -23.13 2.77
CA GLY A 81 1.71 -24.53 2.51
C GLY A 81 2.57 -25.16 3.58
#